data_AF-A0A532EN55-F1
#
_entry.id   AF-A0A532EN55-F1
#
_cell.length_a   1.000
_cell.length_b   1.000
_cell.length_c   1.000
_cell.angle_alpha   90.00
_cell.angle_beta   90.00
_cell.angle_gamma   90.00
#
_symmetry.space_group_name_H-M   'P 1'
#
loop_
_entity.id
_entity.type
_entity.pdbx_description
1 polymer ?
#
loop_
_entity_poly.entity_id
_entity_poly.type
_entity_poly.pdbx_seq_one_letter_code
_entity_poly.pdbx_strand_id
1 'polypeptide(L)'
;MSDESNPYQEGKRAGIHPLIVVFVVLIGLWLFVFLIVPGSKNKQATGTEGPAGPIIEDPEAAALLFKVQAVVSDMNAISLSVPPEATDSQVAGLLKRFKSDRLAGTLTDLLPPTTPGHKLGDHAVADIYIVSDAQYAQADVIRILTRGAHAPGNLYPQAVPFETAMEAIRGHYRIDLNDTGNPDSASLGFADESGVHSRQYRKIF
;
A
#
# COMPACT_ATOMS: atom_id res chain seq x y z
N MET A 1 -66.60 -22.66 54.77
CA MET A 1 -66.45 -23.04 53.35
C MET A 1 -66.82 -21.82 52.53
N SER A 2 -65.98 -21.14 51.76
CA SER A 2 -64.52 -20.98 51.68
C SER A 2 -64.34 -19.67 50.90
N ASP A 3 -63.21 -19.00 51.09
CA ASP A 3 -62.92 -17.61 50.68
C ASP A 3 -63.12 -17.27 49.20
N GLU A 4 -63.78 -16.13 48.94
CA GLU A 4 -63.62 -15.36 47.70
C GLU A 4 -63.52 -13.86 48.06
N SER A 5 -62.29 -13.35 48.10
CA SER A 5 -62.04 -11.93 47.92
C SER A 5 -60.74 -11.73 47.14
N ASN A 6 -60.92 -11.05 46.01
CA ASN A 6 -60.00 -10.83 44.91
C ASN A 6 -58.65 -10.22 45.38
N PRO A 7 -57.49 -10.84 45.12
CA PRO A 7 -56.22 -10.22 45.45
C PRO A 7 -55.88 -9.11 44.45
N TYR A 8 -55.65 -7.91 44.99
CA TYR A 8 -55.09 -6.75 44.33
C TYR A 8 -53.76 -7.12 43.64
N GLN A 9 -53.64 -6.91 42.32
CA GLN A 9 -52.38 -7.12 41.59
C GLN A 9 -51.55 -5.84 41.61
N GLU A 10 -50.67 -5.72 42.60
CA GLU A 10 -49.67 -4.68 42.66
C GLU A 10 -48.56 -4.94 41.62
N GLY A 11 -48.32 -3.97 40.73
CA GLY A 11 -47.03 -3.84 40.05
C GLY A 11 -46.76 -4.71 38.82
N LYS A 12 -47.73 -4.91 37.92
CA LYS A 12 -47.45 -5.19 36.50
C LYS A 12 -46.53 -4.09 35.95
N ARG A 13 -45.22 -4.28 36.03
CA ARG A 13 -44.26 -3.48 35.26
C ARG A 13 -44.42 -3.90 33.80
N ALA A 14 -45.38 -3.29 33.12
CA ALA A 14 -45.46 -3.25 31.66
C ALA A 14 -44.31 -2.39 31.12
N GLY A 15 -43.08 -2.82 31.39
CA GLY A 15 -41.86 -2.26 30.84
C GLY A 15 -41.37 -3.20 29.76
N ILE A 16 -41.06 -2.66 28.58
CA ILE A 16 -40.32 -3.39 27.55
C ILE A 16 -39.08 -3.99 28.20
N HIS A 17 -38.85 -5.29 27.98
CA HIS A 17 -37.76 -6.04 28.60
C HIS A 17 -36.45 -5.24 28.44
N PRO A 18 -35.66 -5.02 29.51
CA PRO A 18 -34.52 -4.09 29.49
C PRO A 18 -33.52 -4.41 28.37
N LEU A 19 -33.38 -5.68 28.01
CA LEU A 19 -32.54 -6.14 26.90
C LEU A 19 -33.01 -5.64 25.52
N ILE A 20 -34.33 -5.52 25.31
CA ILE A 20 -34.90 -4.97 24.07
C ILE A 20 -34.62 -3.47 23.98
N VAL A 21 -34.73 -2.74 25.10
CA VAL A 21 -34.41 -1.31 25.15
C VAL A 21 -32.95 -1.08 24.76
N VAL A 22 -32.03 -1.86 25.32
CA VAL A 22 -30.60 -1.79 24.98
C VAL A 22 -30.37 -2.08 23.49
N PHE A 23 -31.05 -3.09 22.94
CA PHE A 23 -30.91 -3.46 21.53
C PHE A 23 -31.40 -2.35 20.59
N VAL A 24 -32.53 -1.73 20.91
CA VAL A 24 -33.09 -0.60 20.14
C VAL A 24 -32.16 0.62 20.20
N VAL A 25 -31.57 0.91 21.37
CA VAL A 25 -30.60 2.01 21.52
C VAL A 25 -29.33 1.74 20.73
N LEU A 26 -28.79 0.51 20.77
CA LEU A 26 -27.59 0.15 20.01
C LEU A 26 -27.81 0.25 18.50
N ILE A 27 -28.93 -0.29 17.99
CA ILE A 27 -29.25 -0.22 16.56
C ILE A 27 -29.50 1.23 16.15
N GLY A 28 -30.25 2.00 16.95
CA GLY A 28 -30.52 3.41 16.67
C GLY A 28 -29.24 4.25 16.61
N LEU A 29 -28.32 4.03 17.56
CA LEU A 29 -27.03 4.71 17.56
C LEU A 29 -26.16 4.30 16.37
N TRP A 30 -26.12 3.01 16.04
CA TRP A 30 -25.38 2.51 14.88
C TRP A 30 -25.89 3.11 13.57
N LEU A 31 -27.21 3.16 13.37
CA LEU A 31 -27.85 3.78 12.20
C LEU A 31 -27.60 5.28 12.14
N PHE A 32 -27.62 5.96 13.28
CA PHE A 32 -27.33 7.40 13.36
C PHE A 32 -25.90 7.72 12.95
N VAL A 33 -24.92 6.93 13.41
CA VAL A 33 -23.52 7.05 12.96
C VAL A 33 -23.40 6.75 11.47
N PHE A 34 -24.05 5.69 10.98
CA PHE A 34 -24.04 5.33 9.56
C PHE A 34 -24.64 6.41 8.65
N LEU A 35 -25.69 7.12 9.10
CA LEU A 35 -26.35 8.18 8.33
C LEU A 35 -25.61 9.53 8.37
N ILE A 36 -24.98 9.87 9.50
CA ILE A 36 -24.32 11.17 9.67
C ILE A 36 -22.87 11.14 9.20
N VAL A 37 -22.21 9.98 9.23
CA VAL A 37 -20.88 9.85 8.66
C VAL A 37 -21.04 9.71 7.14
N PRO A 38 -20.82 10.76 6.33
CA PRO A 38 -20.69 10.57 4.89
C PRO A 38 -19.56 9.55 4.68
N GLY A 39 -19.86 8.48 3.94
CA GLY A 39 -18.89 7.44 3.63
C GLY A 39 -17.60 8.09 3.17
N SER A 40 -16.53 7.94 3.95
CA SER A 40 -15.24 8.56 3.70
C SER A 40 -14.53 7.84 2.56
N LYS A 41 -15.07 7.96 1.34
CA LYS A 41 -14.25 7.96 0.15
C LYS A 41 -13.53 9.31 0.16
N ASN A 42 -12.22 9.26 0.32
CA ASN A 42 -11.27 10.38 0.20
C ASN A 42 -11.41 11.48 1.27
N LYS A 43 -10.79 11.23 2.42
CA LYS A 43 -10.15 12.30 3.19
C LYS A 43 -8.65 12.03 3.21
N GLN A 44 -7.99 12.34 2.09
CA GLN A 44 -6.56 12.64 2.11
C GLN A 44 -6.39 13.86 3.02
N ALA A 45 -5.55 13.71 4.05
CA ALA A 45 -5.14 14.80 4.90
C ALA A 45 -4.41 15.83 4.05
N THR A 46 -4.87 17.08 4.10
CA THR A 46 -4.25 18.22 3.45
C THR A 46 -2.86 18.46 4.04
N GLY A 47 -1.83 17.95 3.37
CA GLY A 47 -0.43 18.15 3.71
C GLY A 47 0.44 17.99 2.47
N THR A 48 0.54 19.05 1.67
CA THR A 48 1.53 19.22 0.59
C THR A 48 1.72 18.03 -0.35
N GLU A 49 0.64 17.62 -1.02
CA GLU A 49 0.78 16.82 -2.25
C GLU A 49 1.21 17.78 -3.38
N GLY A 50 2.38 17.51 -3.97
CA GLY A 50 2.79 18.11 -5.23
C GLY A 50 1.74 17.88 -6.32
N PRO A 51 1.79 18.61 -7.45
CA PRO A 51 0.69 18.68 -8.39
C PRO A 51 0.30 17.29 -8.93
N ALA A 52 -0.82 16.76 -8.42
CA ALA A 52 -1.53 15.62 -8.96
C ALA A 52 -2.23 16.06 -10.26
N GLY A 53 -1.43 16.29 -11.30
CA GLY A 53 -1.96 16.40 -12.66
C GLY A 53 -2.52 15.03 -13.08
N PRO A 54 -3.63 14.99 -13.83
CA PRO A 54 -4.18 13.72 -14.31
C PRO A 54 -3.12 13.02 -15.16
N ILE A 55 -2.78 11.79 -14.79
CA ILE A 55 -2.01 10.89 -15.65
C ILE A 55 -2.91 10.64 -16.86
N ILE A 56 -2.54 11.17 -18.02
CA ILE A 56 -3.20 10.81 -19.27
C ILE A 56 -2.76 9.37 -19.54
N GLU A 57 -3.63 8.44 -19.16
CA GLU A 57 -3.45 7.01 -19.42
C GLU A 57 -3.60 6.78 -20.92
N ASP A 58 -2.59 6.17 -21.52
CA ASP A 58 -2.69 5.63 -22.87
C ASP A 58 -3.10 4.15 -22.74
N PRO A 59 -4.38 3.80 -22.99
CA PRO A 59 -4.86 2.44 -22.92
C PRO A 59 -4.23 1.51 -23.96
N GLU A 60 -3.44 2.04 -24.91
CA GLU A 60 -2.74 1.29 -25.96
C GLU A 60 -1.21 1.20 -25.72
N ALA A 61 -0.72 1.64 -24.55
CA ALA A 61 0.70 1.55 -24.23
C ALA A 61 1.18 0.09 -24.29
N ALA A 62 2.03 -0.22 -25.28
CA ALA A 62 2.60 -1.54 -25.48
C ALA A 62 3.25 -2.08 -24.20
N ALA A 63 3.14 -3.40 -23.98
CA ALA A 63 3.69 -4.06 -22.80
C ALA A 63 5.19 -3.71 -22.63
N LEU A 64 5.51 -3.03 -21.54
CA LEU A 64 6.87 -2.61 -21.25
C LEU A 64 7.73 -3.83 -20.93
N LEU A 65 8.74 -4.08 -21.77
CA LEU A 65 9.75 -5.09 -21.49
C LEU A 65 10.63 -4.60 -20.33
N PHE A 66 10.92 -5.49 -19.40
CA PHE A 66 11.81 -5.24 -18.28
C PHE A 66 12.74 -6.44 -18.08
N LYS A 67 13.85 -6.20 -17.37
CA LYS A 67 14.79 -7.23 -16.95
C LYS A 67 15.04 -7.11 -15.46
N VAL A 68 14.95 -8.23 -14.74
CA VAL A 68 15.40 -8.30 -13.34
C VAL A 68 16.92 -8.21 -13.30
N GLN A 69 17.44 -7.22 -12.58
CA GLN A 69 18.89 -6.94 -12.50
C GLN A 69 19.50 -7.44 -11.19
N ALA A 70 18.81 -7.24 -10.06
CA ALA A 70 19.25 -7.76 -8.78
C ALA A 70 18.07 -8.16 -7.90
N VAL A 71 18.34 -9.10 -6.99
CA VAL A 71 17.48 -9.47 -5.87
C VAL A 71 18.31 -9.35 -4.61
N VAL A 72 17.87 -8.53 -3.68
CA VAL A 72 18.50 -8.27 -2.38
C VAL A 72 17.66 -8.97 -1.32
N SER A 73 17.86 -10.28 -1.19
CA SER A 73 16.97 -11.16 -0.40
C SER A 73 16.89 -10.79 1.08
N ASP A 74 17.97 -10.30 1.69
CA ASP A 74 17.99 -9.87 3.09
C ASP A 74 17.21 -8.57 3.34
N MET A 75 16.81 -7.86 2.28
CA MET A 75 16.02 -6.65 2.35
C MET A 75 14.68 -6.76 1.60
N ASN A 76 14.30 -7.97 1.16
CA ASN A 76 13.09 -8.21 0.36
C ASN A 76 12.97 -7.30 -0.88
N ALA A 77 14.09 -6.90 -1.48
CA ALA A 77 14.12 -5.92 -2.55
C ALA A 77 14.49 -6.53 -3.91
N ILE A 78 13.91 -5.99 -4.98
CA ILE A 78 14.16 -6.36 -6.37
C ILE A 78 14.41 -5.09 -7.17
N SER A 79 15.40 -5.12 -8.06
CA SER A 79 15.58 -4.07 -9.06
C SER A 79 15.36 -4.57 -10.48
N LEU A 80 14.70 -3.73 -11.26
CA LEU A 80 14.37 -3.95 -12.65
C LEU A 80 14.97 -2.83 -13.49
N SER A 81 15.48 -3.18 -14.66
CA SER A 81 15.77 -2.20 -15.70
C SER A 81 14.73 -2.25 -16.81
N VAL A 82 14.30 -1.07 -17.24
CA VAL A 82 13.47 -0.86 -18.44
C VAL A 82 14.27 -0.07 -19.48
N PRO A 83 13.89 -0.09 -20.77
CA PRO A 83 14.54 0.74 -21.77
C PRO A 83 14.53 2.23 -21.38
N PRO A 84 15.57 3.00 -21.72
CA PRO A 84 15.62 4.43 -21.42
C PRO A 84 14.51 5.25 -22.09
N GLU A 85 14.02 4.80 -23.24
CA GLU A 85 12.88 5.35 -23.96
C GLU A 85 11.51 5.05 -23.31
N ALA A 86 11.46 4.21 -22.27
CA ALA A 86 10.22 3.93 -21.56
C ALA A 86 9.59 5.23 -21.03
N THR A 87 8.31 5.42 -21.31
CA THR A 87 7.56 6.59 -20.83
C THR A 87 7.07 6.37 -19.41
N ASP A 88 6.77 7.46 -18.72
CA ASP A 88 6.21 7.39 -17.35
C ASP A 88 4.85 6.67 -17.34
N SER A 89 4.03 6.82 -18.39
CA SER A 89 2.78 6.08 -18.53
C SER A 89 3.01 4.58 -18.69
N GLN A 90 4.06 4.16 -19.40
CA GLN A 90 4.44 2.74 -19.51
C GLN A 90 4.94 2.19 -18.17
N VAL A 91 5.73 2.95 -17.42
CA VAL A 91 6.19 2.55 -16.08
C VAL A 91 5.01 2.44 -15.12
N ALA A 92 4.09 3.42 -15.12
CA ALA A 92 2.87 3.37 -14.33
C ALA A 92 1.98 2.16 -14.70
N GLY A 93 1.86 1.86 -16.00
CA GLY A 93 1.19 0.67 -16.50
C GLY A 93 1.82 -0.63 -16.00
N LEU A 94 3.16 -0.72 -15.98
CA LEU A 94 3.90 -1.86 -15.44
C LEU A 94 3.65 -2.04 -13.93
N LEU A 95 3.68 -0.96 -13.14
CA LEU A 95 3.41 -1.00 -11.70
C LEU A 95 1.99 -1.47 -11.41
N LYS A 96 0.99 -0.99 -12.18
CA LYS A 96 -0.39 -1.46 -12.08
C LYS A 96 -0.52 -2.94 -12.45
N ARG A 97 0.18 -3.39 -13.49
CA ARG A 97 0.24 -4.81 -13.87
C ARG A 97 0.80 -5.67 -12.74
N PHE A 98 1.90 -5.27 -12.11
CA PHE A 98 2.44 -6.01 -10.96
C PHE A 98 1.44 -6.12 -9.81
N LYS A 99 0.68 -5.05 -9.51
CA LYS A 99 -0.39 -5.12 -8.52
C LYS A 99 -1.50 -6.08 -8.93
N SER A 100 -1.94 -6.05 -10.19
CA SER A 100 -2.93 -6.99 -10.72
C SER A 100 -2.45 -8.44 -10.61
N ASP A 101 -1.20 -8.71 -11.00
CA ASP A 101 -0.60 -10.06 -10.92
C ASP A 101 -0.40 -10.50 -9.45
N ARG A 102 -0.08 -9.57 -8.53
CA ARG A 102 -0.05 -9.87 -7.09
C ARG A 102 -1.42 -10.27 -6.56
N LEU A 103 -2.46 -9.52 -6.93
CA LEU A 103 -3.84 -9.81 -6.55
C LEU A 103 -4.33 -11.14 -7.14
N ALA A 104 -3.88 -11.49 -8.34
CA ALA A 104 -4.17 -12.77 -8.99
C ALA A 104 -3.30 -13.93 -8.48
N GLY A 105 -2.24 -13.66 -7.71
CA GLY A 105 -1.29 -14.66 -7.23
C GLY A 105 -0.30 -15.15 -8.28
N THR A 106 -0.13 -14.41 -9.38
CA THR A 106 0.74 -14.74 -10.53
C THR A 106 1.98 -13.86 -10.62
N LEU A 107 2.25 -13.00 -9.63
CA LEU A 107 3.43 -12.13 -9.63
C LEU A 107 4.75 -12.92 -9.67
N THR A 108 4.75 -14.13 -9.12
CA THR A 108 5.89 -15.07 -9.14
C THR A 108 6.27 -15.55 -10.54
N ASP A 109 5.36 -15.46 -11.51
CA ASP A 109 5.66 -15.76 -12.92
C ASP A 109 6.52 -14.67 -13.57
N LEU A 110 6.53 -13.47 -12.97
CA LEU A 110 7.24 -12.30 -13.49
C LEU A 110 8.47 -11.93 -12.65
N LEU A 111 8.37 -12.05 -11.34
CA LEU A 111 9.38 -11.61 -10.39
C LEU A 111 9.77 -12.75 -9.44
N PRO A 112 11.07 -12.91 -9.16
CA PRO A 112 11.52 -13.84 -8.11
C PRO A 112 10.83 -13.55 -6.78
N PRO A 113 10.54 -14.57 -5.96
CA PRO A 113 9.92 -14.38 -4.65
C PRO A 113 10.84 -13.61 -3.71
N THR A 114 10.30 -12.62 -2.99
CA THR A 114 11.04 -11.86 -1.96
C THR A 114 10.92 -12.49 -0.58
N THR A 115 9.79 -13.15 -0.29
CA THR A 115 9.53 -13.84 0.97
C THR A 115 9.06 -15.28 0.69
N PRO A 116 9.92 -16.13 0.10
CA PRO A 116 9.53 -17.48 -0.31
C PRO A 116 9.01 -18.32 0.88
N GLY A 117 7.84 -18.93 0.71
CA GLY A 117 7.22 -19.77 1.74
C GLY A 117 6.56 -19.00 2.89
N HIS A 118 6.44 -17.67 2.78
CA HIS A 118 5.73 -16.87 3.77
C HIS A 118 4.22 -17.14 3.72
N LYS A 119 3.56 -17.13 4.88
CA LYS A 119 2.14 -17.52 5.03
C LYS A 119 1.16 -16.64 4.24
N LEU A 120 1.55 -15.39 4.00
CA LEU A 120 0.75 -14.41 3.26
C LEU A 120 1.02 -14.42 1.75
N GLY A 121 1.99 -15.22 1.28
CA GLY A 121 2.40 -15.29 -0.12
C GLY A 121 3.89 -15.02 -0.32
N ASP A 122 4.40 -15.36 -1.49
CA ASP A 122 5.83 -15.32 -1.82
C ASP A 122 6.40 -13.91 -2.01
N HIS A 123 5.53 -12.89 -2.02
CA HIS A 123 5.85 -11.46 -2.03
C HIS A 123 5.12 -10.74 -0.88
N ALA A 124 5.06 -11.36 0.29
CA ALA A 124 4.38 -10.78 1.45
C ALA A 124 4.99 -9.44 1.90
N VAL A 125 6.30 -9.28 1.72
CA VAL A 125 6.99 -8.00 1.81
C VAL A 125 7.87 -7.87 0.57
N ALA A 126 7.77 -6.77 -0.17
CA ALA A 126 8.60 -6.56 -1.34
C ALA A 126 8.82 -5.07 -1.60
N ASP A 127 10.06 -4.70 -1.92
CA ASP A 127 10.41 -3.39 -2.49
C ASP A 127 10.90 -3.58 -3.93
N ILE A 128 10.13 -3.13 -4.91
CA ILE A 128 10.43 -3.31 -6.33
C ILE A 128 10.80 -1.96 -6.93
N TYR A 129 12.06 -1.83 -7.35
CA TYR A 129 12.63 -0.62 -7.93
C TYR A 129 12.73 -0.74 -9.45
N ILE A 130 12.29 0.28 -10.17
CA ILE A 130 12.39 0.35 -11.63
C ILE A 130 13.32 1.50 -11.99
N VAL A 131 14.37 1.20 -12.76
CA VAL A 131 15.32 2.19 -13.30
C VAL A 131 15.47 2.02 -14.80
N SER A 132 15.96 3.05 -15.49
CA SER A 132 16.33 2.94 -16.90
C SER A 132 17.79 2.50 -17.08
N ASP A 133 18.68 2.97 -16.20
CA ASP A 133 20.10 2.69 -16.30
C ASP A 133 20.51 1.61 -15.29
N ALA A 134 21.08 0.53 -15.83
CA ALA A 134 21.45 -0.67 -15.09
C ALA A 134 22.48 -0.41 -13.97
N GLN A 135 23.27 0.67 -14.04
CA GLN A 135 24.21 1.01 -12.96
C GLN A 135 23.47 1.30 -11.64
N TYR A 136 22.27 1.88 -11.71
CA TYR A 136 21.44 2.17 -10.53
C TYR A 136 20.58 0.97 -10.11
N ALA A 137 20.56 -0.11 -10.90
CA ALA A 137 19.86 -1.34 -10.58
C ALA A 137 20.74 -2.32 -9.76
N GLN A 138 22.00 -1.98 -9.48
CA GLN A 138 22.93 -2.88 -8.80
C GLN A 138 22.55 -3.07 -7.33
N ALA A 139 22.81 -4.27 -6.79
CA ALA A 139 22.43 -4.64 -5.43
C ALA A 139 22.89 -3.63 -4.37
N ASP A 140 24.12 -3.12 -4.47
CA ASP A 140 24.66 -2.15 -3.50
C ASP A 140 23.92 -0.80 -3.54
N VAL A 141 23.48 -0.36 -4.72
CA VAL A 141 22.67 0.86 -4.89
C VAL A 141 21.28 0.66 -4.28
N ILE A 142 20.66 -0.48 -4.54
CA ILE A 142 19.35 -0.81 -3.98
C ILE A 142 19.40 -0.92 -2.46
N ARG A 143 20.46 -1.51 -1.89
CA ARG A 143 20.68 -1.53 -0.43
C ARG A 143 20.71 -0.14 0.18
N ILE A 144 21.25 0.85 -0.52
CA ILE A 144 21.27 2.24 -0.05
C ILE A 144 19.84 2.79 -0.04
N LEU A 145 19.08 2.61 -1.11
CA LEU A 145 17.70 3.08 -1.22
C LEU A 145 16.77 2.43 -0.20
N THR A 146 16.84 1.12 -0.05
CA THR A 146 15.96 0.37 0.87
C THR A 146 16.25 0.71 2.35
N ARG A 147 17.45 1.19 2.68
CA ARG A 147 17.75 1.66 4.04
C ARG A 147 17.22 3.07 4.34
N GLY A 148 16.90 3.84 3.31
CA GLY A 148 16.43 5.21 3.44
C GLY A 148 17.52 6.25 3.70
N ALA A 149 17.15 7.52 3.62
CA ALA A 149 18.07 8.67 3.65
C ALA A 149 18.83 8.83 4.98
N HIS A 150 18.31 8.26 6.06
CA HIS A 150 18.84 8.42 7.41
C HIS A 150 19.71 7.26 7.91
N ALA A 151 20.00 6.29 7.04
CA ALA A 151 20.86 5.18 7.40
C ALA A 151 22.31 5.66 7.65
N PRO A 152 23.01 5.15 8.69
CA PRO A 152 24.37 5.56 8.98
C PRO A 152 25.32 5.23 7.82
N GLY A 153 25.79 6.27 7.13
CA GLY A 153 26.55 6.17 5.86
C GLY A 153 27.93 5.53 5.97
N ASN A 154 28.42 5.28 7.18
CA ASN A 154 29.81 4.86 7.45
C ASN A 154 30.03 3.33 7.30
N LEU A 155 28.98 2.56 7.01
CA LEU A 155 29.03 1.10 7.05
C LEU A 155 29.35 0.44 5.71
N TYR A 156 29.36 1.18 4.59
CA TYR A 156 29.53 0.59 3.25
C TYR A 156 30.31 1.52 2.31
N PRO A 157 31.17 0.98 1.43
CA PRO A 157 31.82 1.77 0.38
C PRO A 157 30.76 2.26 -0.61
N GLN A 158 30.38 3.53 -0.50
CA GLN A 158 29.35 4.17 -1.32
C GLN A 158 29.92 4.46 -2.72
N ALA A 159 29.54 3.69 -3.73
CA ALA A 159 29.85 4.04 -5.13
C ALA A 159 28.91 5.13 -5.67
N VAL A 160 27.65 5.15 -5.21
CA VAL A 160 26.62 6.11 -5.63
C VAL A 160 25.94 6.71 -4.39
N PRO A 161 25.93 8.04 -4.20
CA PRO A 161 25.21 8.68 -3.09
C PRO A 161 23.70 8.41 -3.13
N PHE A 162 23.06 8.37 -1.96
CA PHE A 162 21.61 8.10 -1.83
C PHE A 162 20.77 9.04 -2.70
N GLU A 163 21.05 10.34 -2.68
CA GLU A 163 20.30 11.34 -3.43
C GLU A 163 20.43 11.12 -4.94
N THR A 164 21.60 10.64 -5.39
CA THR A 164 21.84 10.34 -6.80
C THR A 164 21.09 9.07 -7.21
N ALA A 165 21.13 8.03 -6.39
CA ALA A 165 20.40 6.80 -6.62
C ALA A 165 18.88 7.03 -6.63
N MET A 166 18.38 7.86 -5.72
CA MET A 166 16.97 8.18 -5.57
C MET A 166 16.42 8.86 -6.82
N GLU A 167 17.15 9.82 -7.38
CA GLU A 167 16.73 10.54 -8.59
C GLU A 167 16.74 9.66 -9.85
N ALA A 168 17.43 8.51 -9.82
CA ALA A 168 17.46 7.56 -10.94
C ALA A 168 16.26 6.59 -10.96
N ILE A 169 15.48 6.53 -9.88
CA ILE A 169 14.29 5.68 -9.82
C ILE A 169 13.20 6.24 -10.74
N ARG A 170 12.75 5.41 -11.69
CA ARG A 170 11.60 5.70 -12.57
C ARG A 170 10.28 5.32 -11.90
N GLY A 171 10.27 4.26 -11.12
CA GLY A 171 9.11 3.84 -10.36
C GLY A 171 9.47 2.91 -9.20
N HIS A 172 8.62 2.92 -8.18
CA HIS A 172 8.77 2.12 -6.98
C HIS A 172 7.43 1.50 -6.61
N TYR A 173 7.42 0.19 -6.36
CA TYR A 173 6.26 -0.55 -5.87
C TYR A 173 6.64 -1.27 -4.59
N ARG A 174 5.92 -0.94 -3.52
CA ARG A 174 6.06 -1.57 -2.21
C ARG A 174 4.84 -2.45 -1.93
N ILE A 175 5.13 -3.67 -1.49
CA ILE A 175 4.16 -4.62 -0.96
C ILE A 175 4.49 -4.83 0.52
N ASP A 176 3.49 -4.69 1.39
CA ASP A 176 3.58 -5.10 2.78
C ASP A 176 2.23 -5.67 3.24
N LEU A 177 2.05 -6.98 3.07
CA LEU A 177 0.82 -7.66 3.42
C LEU A 177 0.57 -7.72 4.94
N ASN A 178 1.55 -7.32 5.76
CA ASN A 178 1.34 -7.14 7.19
C ASN A 178 0.60 -5.81 7.49
N ASP A 179 0.74 -4.81 6.62
CA ASP A 179 -0.08 -3.59 6.67
C ASP A 179 -1.45 -3.84 6.01
N THR A 180 -2.42 -4.26 6.83
CA THR A 180 -3.80 -4.46 6.36
C THR A 180 -4.51 -3.19 5.87
N GLY A 181 -3.99 -2.00 6.17
CA GLY A 181 -4.57 -0.73 5.73
C GLY A 181 -4.12 -0.35 4.32
N ASN A 182 -2.81 -0.43 4.05
CA ASN A 182 -2.23 -0.07 2.76
C ASN A 182 -1.19 -1.12 2.29
N PRO A 183 -1.62 -2.35 1.95
CA PRO A 183 -0.70 -3.44 1.62
C PRO A 183 0.07 -3.24 0.33
N ASP A 184 -0.37 -2.31 -0.52
CA ASP A 184 0.21 -1.99 -1.82
C ASP A 184 0.35 -0.48 -1.94
N SER A 185 1.55 0.01 -2.24
CA SER A 185 1.77 1.42 -2.61
C SER A 185 2.73 1.52 -3.78
N ALA A 186 2.42 2.39 -4.74
CA ALA A 186 3.31 2.62 -5.88
C ALA A 186 3.41 4.08 -6.26
N SER A 187 4.56 4.44 -6.82
CA SER A 187 4.84 5.78 -7.31
C SER A 187 5.69 5.77 -8.56
N LEU A 188 5.55 6.81 -9.37
CA LEU A 188 6.64 7.26 -10.24
C LEU A 188 7.67 7.98 -9.37
N GLY A 189 8.95 7.82 -9.70
CA GLY A 189 10.02 8.25 -8.80
C GLY A 189 10.12 7.36 -7.55
N PHE A 190 10.83 7.87 -6.54
CA PHE A 190 11.02 7.23 -5.25
C PHE A 190 10.56 8.14 -4.11
N ALA A 191 10.05 7.53 -3.04
CA ALA A 191 9.92 8.14 -1.72
C ALA A 191 10.27 7.10 -0.64
N ASP A 192 10.98 7.52 0.40
CA ASP A 192 11.18 6.71 1.59
C ASP A 192 10.13 6.98 2.67
N GLU A 193 10.16 6.18 3.74
CA GLU A 193 9.23 6.31 4.86
C GLU A 193 9.42 7.60 5.68
N SER A 194 10.57 8.27 5.54
CA SER A 194 10.86 9.53 6.25
C SER A 194 10.27 10.75 5.54
N GLY A 195 9.73 10.57 4.33
CA GLY A 195 9.18 11.65 3.50
C GLY A 195 10.21 12.28 2.56
N VAL A 196 11.42 11.72 2.49
CA VAL A 196 12.40 12.11 1.46
C VAL A 196 11.99 11.49 0.14
N HIS A 197 11.87 12.30 -0.91
CA HIS A 197 11.41 11.86 -2.21
C HIS A 197 12.21 12.47 -3.35
N SER A 198 12.24 11.74 -4.46
CA SER A 198 12.79 12.23 -5.72
C SER A 198 11.99 13.42 -6.26
N ARG A 199 12.59 14.24 -7.12
CA ARG A 199 11.91 15.36 -7.78
C ARG A 199 10.72 14.93 -8.64
N GLN A 200 10.79 13.74 -9.21
CA GLN A 200 9.77 13.19 -10.10
C GLN A 200 8.69 12.41 -9.34
N TYR A 201 8.77 12.38 -8.00
CA TYR A 201 7.86 11.61 -7.18
C TYR A 201 6.38 11.97 -7.43
N ARG A 202 5.60 10.96 -7.81
CA ARG A 202 4.14 11.05 -7.95
C ARG A 202 3.51 9.72 -7.56
N LYS A 203 2.65 9.74 -6.54
CA LYS A 203 1.93 8.55 -6.10
C LYS A 203 0.93 8.08 -7.17
N ILE A 204 0.83 6.77 -7.35
CA ILE A 204 -0.11 6.11 -8.26
C ILE A 204 -1.27 5.47 -7.47
N PHE A 205 -0.95 4.68 -6.46
CA PHE A 205 -1.92 4.08 -5.52
C PHE A 205 -1.30 3.89 -4.15
#